data_AF-A0A0F6HFI4-F1
#
_entry.id   AF-A0A0F6HFI4-F1
#
_cell.length_a   1.000
_cell.length_b   1.000
_cell.length_c   1.000
_cell.angle_alpha   90.00
_cell.angle_beta   90.00
_cell.angle_gamma   90.00
#
_symmetry.space_group_name_H-M   'P 1'
#
loop_
_entity.id
_entity.type
_entity.pdbx_description
1 polymer ?
#
loop_
_entity_poly.entity_id
_entity_poly.type
_entity_poly.pdbx_seq_one_letter_code
_entity_poly.pdbx_strand_id
1 'polypeptide(L)'
;MAIRIEEYRSLVCEVKDDLTGAIRHRRREIKLLKRLLSLSEYPKLSSELVGDYSDLVDRLILLSILYQNIGFSQKAINCLKEAKELSKRHRFHFPAGKLLDTYNRQK
;
A
#
# COMPACT_ATOMS: atom_id res chain seq x y z
N MET A 1 -9.65 1.17 -14.44
CA MET A 1 -8.62 2.04 -15.05
C MET A 1 -7.97 3.04 -14.08
N ALA A 2 -8.68 3.68 -13.14
CA ALA A 2 -8.11 4.74 -12.29
C ALA A 2 -6.97 4.30 -11.33
N ILE A 3 -7.00 3.07 -10.80
CA ILE A 3 -5.98 2.58 -9.85
C ILE A 3 -4.60 2.47 -10.51
N ARG A 4 -4.51 1.78 -11.66
CA ARG A 4 -3.25 1.62 -12.41
C ARG A 4 -2.65 2.95 -12.88
N ILE A 5 -3.47 3.96 -13.13
CA ILE A 5 -2.99 5.31 -13.49
C ILE A 5 -2.29 5.96 -12.30
N GLU A 6 -2.82 5.82 -11.08
CA GLU A 6 -2.17 6.35 -9.88
C GLU A 6 -0.88 5.60 -9.54
N GLU A 7 -0.84 4.29 -9.77
CA GLU A 7 0.40 3.50 -9.69
C GLU A 7 1.47 4.04 -10.63
N TYR A 8 1.15 4.18 -11.92
CA TYR A 8 2.07 4.70 -12.93
C TYR A 8 2.60 6.10 -12.55
N ARG A 9 1.71 6.98 -12.08
CA ARG A 9 2.10 8.33 -11.64
C ARG A 9 3.02 8.29 -10.42
N SER A 10 2.80 7.37 -9.47
CA SER A 10 3.74 7.17 -8.35
C SER A 10 5.13 6.82 -8.86
N LEU A 11 5.22 5.82 -9.75
CA LEU A 11 6.51 5.37 -10.28
C LEU A 11 7.24 6.49 -11.05
N VAL A 12 6.51 7.28 -11.84
CA VAL A 12 7.10 8.45 -12.52
C VAL A 12 7.66 9.47 -11.52
N CYS A 13 6.96 9.72 -10.41
CA CYS A 13 7.44 10.60 -9.34
C CYS A 13 8.68 10.02 -8.65
N GLU A 14 8.70 8.72 -8.35
CA GLU A 14 9.86 8.03 -7.74
C GLU A 14 11.10 8.12 -8.64
N VAL A 15 10.96 7.91 -9.95
CA VAL A 15 12.06 8.05 -10.92
C VAL A 15 12.57 9.50 -11.01
N LYS A 16 11.70 10.48 -10.76
CA LYS A 16 12.05 11.92 -10.74
C LYS A 16 12.55 12.40 -9.38
N ASP A 17 12.73 11.51 -8.40
CA ASP A 17 13.07 11.83 -7.01
C ASP A 17 12.04 12.74 -6.29
N ASP A 18 10.81 12.82 -6.83
CA ASP A 18 9.68 13.49 -6.17
C ASP A 18 8.95 12.50 -5.24
N LEU A 19 9.58 12.21 -4.10
CA LEU A 19 9.01 11.30 -3.11
C LEU A 19 7.67 11.81 -2.54
N THR A 20 7.45 13.13 -2.51
CA THR A 20 6.19 13.70 -2.03
C THR A 20 5.03 13.46 -3.01
N GLY A 21 5.30 13.58 -4.31
CA GLY A 21 4.38 13.23 -5.39
C GLY A 21 4.07 11.73 -5.41
N ALA A 22 5.10 10.89 -5.23
CA ALA A 22 4.95 9.45 -5.14
C ALA A 22 3.99 9.05 -4.01
N ILE A 23 4.21 9.58 -2.81
CA ILE A 23 3.33 9.36 -1.65
C ILE A 23 1.90 9.83 -1.94
N ARG A 24 1.73 10.99 -2.58
CA ARG A 24 0.41 11.53 -2.93
C ARG A 24 -0.35 10.56 -3.83
N HIS A 25 0.31 10.03 -4.86
CA HIS A 25 -0.29 9.10 -5.81
C HIS A 25 -0.57 7.74 -5.16
N ARG A 26 0.36 7.16 -4.39
CA ARG A 26 0.11 5.92 -3.62
C ARG A 26 -1.06 6.04 -2.64
N ARG A 27 -1.20 7.17 -1.95
CA ARG A 27 -2.35 7.39 -1.05
C ARG A 27 -3.68 7.42 -1.79
N ARG A 28 -3.72 7.99 -3.01
CA ARG A 28 -4.92 8.01 -3.84
C ARG A 28 -5.26 6.61 -4.35
N GLU A 29 -4.26 5.89 -4.82
CA GLU A 29 -4.37 4.48 -5.24
C GLU A 29 -4.96 3.61 -4.11
N ILE A 30 -4.37 3.64 -2.92
CA ILE A 30 -4.83 2.91 -1.73
C ILE A 30 -6.27 3.29 -1.37
N LYS A 31 -6.62 4.59 -1.44
CA LYS A 31 -7.98 5.05 -1.16
C LYS A 31 -8.99 4.48 -2.15
N LEU A 32 -8.63 4.39 -3.44
CA LEU A 32 -9.47 3.80 -4.47
C LEU A 32 -9.62 2.28 -4.28
N LEU A 33 -8.51 1.58 -4.02
CA LEU A 33 -8.50 0.14 -3.74
C LEU A 33 -9.38 -0.21 -2.53
N LYS A 34 -9.23 0.50 -1.42
CA LYS A 34 -10.07 0.28 -0.22
C LYS A 34 -11.55 0.48 -0.50
N ARG A 35 -11.91 1.52 -1.26
CA ARG A 35 -13.30 1.76 -1.66
C ARG A 35 -13.84 0.62 -2.51
N LEU A 36 -13.04 0.18 -3.47
CA LEU A 36 -13.42 -0.89 -4.40
C LEU A 36 -13.63 -2.22 -3.68
N LEU A 37 -12.69 -2.60 -2.81
CA LEU A 37 -12.79 -3.80 -1.97
C LEU A 37 -13.95 -3.77 -0.97
N SER A 38 -14.47 -2.58 -0.63
CA SER A 38 -15.62 -2.43 0.26
C SER A 38 -16.98 -2.55 -0.45
N LEU A 39 -17.01 -2.58 -1.79
CA LEU A 39 -18.25 -2.73 -2.54
C LEU A 39 -18.77 -4.18 -2.45
N SER A 40 -20.06 -4.34 -2.22
CA SER A 40 -20.72 -5.66 -2.18
C SER A 40 -20.70 -6.39 -3.52
N GLU A 41 -20.51 -5.66 -4.62
CA GLU A 41 -20.41 -6.19 -5.99
C GLU A 41 -19.00 -6.67 -6.34
N TYR A 42 -18.00 -6.31 -5.53
CA TYR A 42 -16.60 -6.65 -5.78
C TYR A 42 -16.34 -8.16 -5.90
N PRO A 43 -16.92 -9.06 -5.08
CA PRO A 43 -16.74 -10.50 -5.23
C PRO A 43 -17.24 -11.06 -6.58
N LYS A 44 -18.04 -10.29 -7.33
CA LYS A 44 -18.56 -10.65 -8.66
C LYS A 44 -17.65 -10.17 -9.80
N LEU A 45 -16.73 -9.25 -9.52
CA LEU A 45 -15.67 -8.83 -10.44
C LEU A 45 -14.50 -9.81 -10.31
N SER A 46 -13.90 -10.27 -11.40
CA SER A 46 -12.77 -11.19 -11.29
C SER A 46 -11.61 -10.52 -10.54
N SER A 47 -11.01 -11.25 -9.59
CA SER A 47 -9.84 -10.79 -8.84
C SER A 47 -8.70 -10.37 -9.77
N GLU A 48 -8.56 -11.05 -10.92
CA GLU A 48 -7.58 -10.77 -11.98
C GLU A 48 -7.71 -9.38 -12.61
N LEU A 49 -8.92 -8.81 -12.67
CA LEU A 49 -9.17 -7.53 -13.33
C LEU A 49 -8.94 -6.32 -12.41
N VAL A 50 -9.06 -6.52 -11.09
CA VAL A 50 -9.30 -5.41 -10.16
C VAL A 50 -8.30 -5.36 -8.99
N GLY A 51 -7.62 -6.49 -8.72
CA GLY A 51 -6.64 -6.63 -7.65
C GLY A 51 -7.29 -6.84 -6.29
N ASP A 52 -6.69 -7.67 -5.45
CA ASP A 52 -7.30 -8.22 -4.22
C ASP A 52 -6.77 -7.57 -2.93
N TYR A 53 -7.04 -8.20 -1.77
CA TYR A 53 -6.50 -7.72 -0.50
C TYR A 53 -4.98 -7.89 -0.38
N SER A 54 -4.38 -8.83 -1.12
CA SER A 54 -2.91 -8.96 -1.22
C SER A 54 -2.33 -7.74 -1.94
N ASP A 55 -2.95 -7.30 -3.04
CA ASP A 55 -2.52 -6.07 -3.74
C ASP A 55 -2.57 -4.84 -2.83
N LEU A 56 -3.63 -4.71 -2.03
CA LEU A 56 -3.74 -3.62 -1.05
C LEU A 56 -2.61 -3.68 0.00
N VAL A 57 -2.24 -4.89 0.43
CA VAL A 57 -1.11 -5.09 1.36
C VAL A 57 0.20 -4.63 0.72
N ASP A 58 0.45 -4.99 -0.53
CA ASP A 58 1.65 -4.55 -1.24
C ASP A 58 1.71 -3.03 -1.37
N ARG A 59 0.58 -2.38 -1.70
CA ARG A 59 0.52 -0.90 -1.77
C ARG A 59 0.81 -0.23 -0.43
N LEU A 60 0.33 -0.80 0.68
CA LEU A 60 0.63 -0.30 2.03
C LEU A 60 2.11 -0.47 2.39
N ILE A 61 2.74 -1.58 1.97
CA ILE A 61 4.18 -1.81 2.16
C ILE A 61 4.98 -0.78 1.36
N LEU A 62 4.67 -0.54 0.09
CA LEU A 62 5.33 0.48 -0.73
C LEU A 62 5.17 1.88 -0.13
N LEU A 63 3.97 2.24 0.34
CA LEU A 63 3.75 3.51 1.03
C LEU A 63 4.59 3.63 2.31
N SER A 64 4.79 2.52 3.04
CA SER A 64 5.64 2.52 4.23
C SER A 64 7.09 2.86 3.91
N ILE A 65 7.62 2.30 2.81
CA ILE A 65 9.00 2.55 2.35
C ILE A 65 9.15 4.02 1.96
N LEU A 66 8.20 4.58 1.20
CA LEU A 66 8.21 5.99 0.84
C LEU A 66 8.16 6.91 2.07
N TYR A 67 7.32 6.60 3.06
CA TYR A 67 7.30 7.37 4.31
C TYR A 67 8.60 7.29 5.09
N GLN A 68 9.23 6.11 5.13
CA GLN A 68 10.53 5.95 5.79
C GLN A 68 11.60 6.80 5.10
N ASN A 69 11.64 6.80 3.76
CA ASN A 69 12.63 7.54 2.99
C ASN A 69 12.59 9.06 3.22
N ILE A 70 11.42 9.61 3.56
CA ILE A 70 11.27 11.04 3.90
C ILE A 70 11.26 11.33 5.41
N GLY A 71 11.67 10.35 6.24
CA GLY A 71 11.80 10.52 7.69
C GLY A 71 10.50 10.43 8.49
N PHE A 72 9.39 10.01 7.88
CA PHE A 72 8.10 9.83 8.57
C PHE A 72 7.95 8.43 9.17
N SER A 73 8.87 8.02 10.05
CA SER A 73 8.98 6.66 10.60
C SER A 73 7.68 6.17 11.26
N GLN A 74 6.97 7.02 12.00
CA GLN A 74 5.71 6.61 12.62
C GLN A 74 4.62 6.31 11.59
N LYS A 75 4.57 7.05 10.48
CA LYS A 75 3.62 6.78 9.39
C LYS A 75 3.99 5.49 8.67
N ALA A 76 5.29 5.24 8.46
CA ALA A 76 5.78 4.00 7.86
C ALA A 76 5.35 2.77 8.69
N ILE A 77 5.58 2.80 10.01
CA ILE A 77 5.16 1.73 10.93
C ILE A 77 3.64 1.53 10.90
N ASN A 78 2.86 2.62 10.87
CA ASN A 78 1.40 2.52 10.84
C ASN A 78 0.91 1.82 9.56
N CYS A 79 1.52 2.09 8.41
CA CYS A 79 1.20 1.39 7.16
C CYS A 79 1.49 -0.12 7.25
N LEU A 80 2.63 -0.51 7.81
CA LEU A 80 2.97 -1.94 7.98
C LEU A 80 2.07 -2.65 8.99
N LYS A 81 1.66 -1.97 10.07
CA LYS A 81 0.68 -2.51 11.01
C LYS A 81 -0.67 -2.75 10.35
N GLU A 82 -1.14 -1.79 9.55
CA GLU A 82 -2.37 -1.94 8.78
C GLU A 82 -2.28 -3.11 7.79
N ALA A 83 -1.17 -3.23 7.06
CA ALA A 83 -0.94 -4.33 6.12
C ALA A 83 -0.93 -5.70 6.82
N LYS A 84 -0.31 -5.80 8.00
CA LYS A 84 -0.31 -7.01 8.83
C LYS A 84 -1.71 -7.40 9.27
N GLU A 85 -2.51 -6.44 9.72
CA GLU A 85 -3.89 -6.69 10.17
C GLU A 85 -4.79 -7.14 9.02
N LEU A 86 -4.64 -6.54 7.83
CA LEU A 86 -5.36 -6.97 6.63
C LEU A 86 -5.00 -8.41 6.23
N SER A 87 -3.71 -8.73 6.22
CA SER A 87 -3.23 -10.09 5.93
C SER A 87 -3.84 -11.11 6.88
N LYS A 88 -3.88 -10.79 8.19
CA LYS A 88 -4.50 -11.62 9.23
C LYS A 88 -6.00 -11.79 9.01
N ARG A 89 -6.73 -10.70 8.77
CA ARG A 89 -8.19 -10.69 8.56
C ARG A 89 -8.60 -11.55 7.37
N HIS A 90 -7.83 -11.50 6.29
CA HIS A 90 -8.12 -12.19 5.03
C HIS A 90 -7.36 -13.51 4.88
N ARG A 91 -6.68 -13.97 5.95
CA ARG A 91 -6.03 -15.27 6.07
C ARG A 91 -4.95 -15.56 5.01
N PHE A 92 -4.13 -14.55 4.69
CA PHE A 92 -2.94 -14.73 3.86
C PHE A 92 -1.66 -14.29 4.58
N HIS A 93 -0.51 -14.72 4.05
CA HIS A 93 0.80 -14.45 4.63
C HIS A 93 1.16 -12.97 4.51
N PHE A 94 1.62 -12.35 5.60
CA PHE A 94 2.15 -10.98 5.58
C PHE A 94 3.64 -10.99 5.17
N PRO A 95 4.01 -10.48 3.98
CA PRO A 95 5.37 -10.65 3.45
C PRO A 95 6.41 -9.72 4.09
N ALA A 96 5.99 -8.60 4.70
CA ALA A 96 6.88 -7.56 5.21
C ALA A 96 7.16 -7.66 6.73
N GLY A 97 7.14 -8.87 7.30
CA GLY A 97 7.40 -9.10 8.73
C GLY A 97 8.77 -8.57 9.18
N LYS A 98 9.83 -8.94 8.45
CA LYS A 98 11.20 -8.47 8.74
C LYS A 98 11.33 -6.95 8.65
N LEU A 99 10.70 -6.33 7.66
CA LEU A 99 10.72 -4.87 7.48
C LEU A 99 10.07 -4.14 8.66
N LEU A 100 8.93 -4.64 9.14
CA LEU A 100 8.26 -4.08 10.32
C LEU A 100 9.15 -4.18 11.57
N ASP A 101 9.84 -5.30 11.76
CA ASP A 101 10.78 -5.47 12.87
C ASP A 101 11.95 -4.48 12.76
N THR A 102 12.48 -4.25 11.55
CA THR A 102 13.52 -3.25 11.30
C THR A 102 13.05 -1.85 11.70
N TYR A 103 11.86 -1.43 11.27
CA TYR A 103 11.35 -0.08 11.60
C TYR A 103 11.10 0.11 13.09
N ASN A 104 10.64 -0.93 13.79
CA ASN A 104 10.43 -0.86 15.24
C ASN A 104 11.74 -0.73 16.03
N ARG A 105 12.87 -1.24 15.51
CA ARG A 105 14.20 -1.14 16.13
C ARG A 105 14.89 0.21 15.90
N GLN A 106 14.46 0.97 14.89
CA GLN A 106 15.01 2.29 14.54
C GLN A 106 14.33 3.44 15.30
N LYS A 107 13.44 3.12 16.25
CA LYS A 107 12.69 4.08 17.06
C LYS A 107 13.50 4.47 18.30
#